data_AF-A0A7Z9JPC3-F1
#
_entry.id   AF-A0A7Z9JPC3-F1
#
_cell.length_a   1.000
_cell.length_b   1.000
_cell.length_c   1.000
_cell.angle_alpha   90.00
_cell.angle_beta   90.00
_cell.angle_gamma   90.00
#
_symmetry.space_group_name_H-M   'P 1'
#
loop_
_entity.id
_entity.type
_entity.pdbx_description
1 polymer ?
#
loop_
_entity_poly.entity_id
_entity_poly.type
_entity_poly.pdbx_seq_one_letter_code
_entity_poly.pdbx_strand_id
1 'polypeptide(L)'
;MSKIRDRLEDMGLANRFDPFAPESSDLTVHTSRLPSNAVEYCQSWFKIGTWDFRMGHVISFGLACIFLLLAAVWMYPSPVEGRAVMGEIATIFTESLGPGMMSVFMVGAFAATFSTAFNYFDGWPRIVGACCRNLFRGTAELSGLDLDELTDAHRKTFYSEYNIYRVTMIYSLITSVAIIAGFDRPVFLVLVASALAAFVAPVIFFLNLYYCLLVIPREDKAFYPSNFARLFGWFSLIVFTVLTLILIYWTIWVPNFAA
;
A
#
# COMPACT_ATOMS: atom_id res chain seq x y z
N MET A 1 4.50 18.37 1.76
CA MET A 1 3.38 18.95 2.52
C MET A 1 3.42 18.56 4.00
N SER A 2 3.48 17.26 4.36
CA SER A 2 3.47 16.82 5.78
C SER A 2 4.44 17.60 6.68
N LYS A 3 5.73 17.75 6.32
CA LYS A 3 6.73 18.46 7.14
C LYS A 3 6.50 19.96 7.35
N ILE A 4 5.64 20.59 6.54
CA ILE A 4 5.35 22.02 6.65
C ILE A 4 3.89 22.27 7.09
N ARG A 5 3.07 21.22 7.17
CA ARG A 5 1.64 21.35 7.41
C ARG A 5 1.37 21.93 8.79
N ASP A 6 2.03 21.41 9.83
CA ASP A 6 1.84 21.89 11.21
C ASP A 6 2.19 23.38 11.32
N ARG A 7 3.30 23.81 10.69
CA ARG A 7 3.66 25.23 10.61
C ARG A 7 2.63 26.07 9.85
N LEU A 8 2.05 25.53 8.78
CA LEU A 8 1.02 26.23 8.01
C LEU A 8 -0.31 26.33 8.80
N GLU A 9 -0.62 25.33 9.61
CA GLU A 9 -1.77 25.34 10.53
C GLU A 9 -1.55 26.36 11.66
N ASP A 10 -0.37 26.37 12.27
CA ASP A 10 0.02 27.34 13.31
C ASP A 10 -0.01 28.78 12.79
N MET A 11 0.37 28.99 11.52
CA MET A 11 0.32 30.28 10.84
C MET A 11 -1.10 30.67 10.36
N GLY A 12 -2.11 29.81 10.54
CA GLY A 12 -3.48 30.04 10.07
C GLY A 12 -3.64 30.03 8.55
N LEU A 13 -2.64 29.53 7.82
CA LEU A 13 -2.64 29.42 6.36
C LEU A 13 -3.31 28.13 5.86
N ALA A 14 -3.45 27.15 6.75
CA ALA A 14 -4.21 25.93 6.57
C ALA A 14 -5.11 25.71 7.79
N ASN A 15 -6.28 25.12 7.58
CA ASN A 15 -7.16 24.73 8.68
C ASN A 15 -6.61 23.49 9.37
N ARG A 16 -6.76 23.40 10.69
CA ARG A 16 -6.44 22.18 11.43
C ARG A 16 -7.58 21.18 11.28
N PHE A 17 -7.28 19.96 10.86
CA PHE A 17 -8.29 18.93 10.70
C PHE A 17 -8.71 18.35 12.06
N ASP A 18 -10.01 18.40 12.37
CA ASP A 18 -10.61 17.71 13.52
C ASP A 18 -11.26 16.39 13.05
N PRO A 19 -10.72 15.22 13.43
CA PRO A 19 -11.32 13.92 13.11
C PRO A 19 -12.74 13.73 13.67
N PHE A 20 -13.13 14.47 14.71
CA PHE A 20 -14.42 14.33 15.40
C PHE A 20 -15.49 15.32 14.92
N ALA A 21 -15.10 16.30 14.10
CA ALA A 21 -15.98 17.23 13.41
C ALA A 21 -15.48 17.41 11.95
N PRO A 22 -15.55 16.35 11.12
CA PRO A 22 -14.84 16.32 9.86
C PRO A 22 -15.48 17.27 8.83
N GLU A 23 -14.76 18.33 8.47
CA GLU A 23 -15.09 19.16 7.32
C GLU A 23 -14.11 18.97 6.16
N SER A 24 -14.64 18.84 4.95
CA SER A 24 -13.81 18.71 3.73
C SER A 24 -12.95 19.95 3.45
N SER A 25 -13.40 21.12 3.89
CA SER A 25 -12.67 22.38 3.86
C SER A 25 -11.35 22.31 4.64
N ASP A 26 -11.31 21.55 5.74
CA ASP A 26 -10.13 21.48 6.60
C ASP A 26 -8.98 20.70 5.97
N LEU A 27 -9.33 19.74 5.13
CA LEU A 27 -8.40 18.94 4.34
C LEU A 27 -7.91 19.69 3.09
N THR A 28 -8.66 20.70 2.66
CA THR A 28 -8.39 21.45 1.44
C THR A 28 -7.23 22.44 1.67
N VAL A 29 -6.24 22.43 0.78
CA VAL A 29 -5.13 23.40 0.83
C VAL A 29 -5.25 24.38 -0.32
N HIS A 30 -5.53 25.64 0.00
CA HIS A 30 -5.56 26.71 -1.00
C HIS A 30 -4.16 27.24 -1.23
N THR A 31 -3.52 26.82 -2.33
CA THR A 31 -2.18 27.29 -2.72
C THR A 31 -2.09 28.79 -2.93
N SER A 32 -3.21 29.46 -3.25
CA SER A 32 -3.30 30.92 -3.32
C SER A 32 -3.04 31.64 -1.99
N ARG A 33 -3.21 30.96 -0.85
CA ARG A 33 -2.93 31.51 0.49
C ARG A 33 -1.51 31.24 0.96
N LEU A 34 -0.76 30.39 0.24
CA LEU A 34 0.57 29.98 0.65
C LEU A 34 1.64 30.96 0.14
N PRO A 35 2.70 31.19 0.93
CA PRO A 35 3.91 31.88 0.46
C PRO A 35 4.49 31.23 -0.80
N SER A 36 5.06 32.02 -1.70
CA SER A 36 5.58 31.54 -3.00
C SER A 36 6.62 30.44 -2.85
N ASN A 37 7.54 30.56 -1.89
CA ASN A 37 8.53 29.54 -1.55
C ASN A 37 7.91 28.22 -1.05
N ALA A 38 6.80 28.28 -0.30
CA ALA A 38 6.09 27.11 0.17
C ALA A 38 5.36 26.39 -0.98
N VAL A 39 4.78 27.15 -1.92
CA VAL A 39 4.16 26.60 -3.13
C VAL A 39 5.21 25.89 -4.00
N GLU A 40 6.34 26.54 -4.26
CA GLU A 40 7.43 25.96 -5.05
C GLU A 40 7.98 24.66 -4.42
N TYR A 41 8.17 24.67 -3.10
CA TYR A 41 8.56 23.47 -2.36
C TYR A 41 7.54 22.33 -2.55
N CYS A 42 6.26 22.61 -2.37
CA CYS A 42 5.20 21.60 -2.54
C CYS A 42 5.13 21.05 -3.96
N GLN A 43 5.23 21.92 -4.97
CA GLN A 43 5.22 21.51 -6.37
C GLN A 43 6.44 20.66 -6.72
N SER A 44 7.62 21.03 -6.23
CA SER A 44 8.85 20.29 -6.46
C SER A 44 8.77 18.88 -5.86
N TRP A 45 8.31 18.76 -4.60
CA TRP A 45 8.09 17.46 -3.97
C TRP A 45 7.05 16.61 -4.69
N PHE A 46 5.96 17.23 -5.16
CA PHE A 46 4.94 16.52 -5.92
C PHE A 46 5.46 16.01 -7.26
N LYS A 47 6.28 16.82 -7.95
CA LYS A 47 6.95 16.42 -9.20
C LYS A 47 7.93 15.27 -8.97
N ILE A 48 8.77 15.36 -7.93
CA ILE A 48 9.71 14.28 -7.57
C ILE A 48 8.95 13.00 -7.26
N GLY A 49 7.93 13.06 -6.40
CA GLY A 49 7.11 11.88 -6.06
C GLY A 49 6.44 11.27 -7.29
N THR A 50 5.89 12.10 -8.18
CA THR A 50 5.26 11.62 -9.42
C THR A 50 6.28 10.93 -10.34
N TRP A 51 7.50 11.46 -10.44
CA TRP A 51 8.57 10.84 -11.23
C TRP A 51 9.03 9.52 -10.64
N ASP A 52 9.20 9.47 -9.33
CA ASP A 52 9.59 8.26 -8.61
C ASP A 52 8.54 7.14 -8.81
N PHE A 53 7.26 7.44 -8.61
CA PHE A 53 6.17 6.49 -8.88
C PHE A 53 6.16 6.02 -10.33
N ARG A 54 6.32 6.91 -11.32
CA ARG A 54 6.32 6.53 -12.74
C ARG A 54 7.49 5.60 -13.08
N MET A 55 8.69 5.94 -12.62
CA MET A 55 9.87 5.13 -12.85
C MET A 55 9.73 3.75 -12.19
N GLY A 56 9.22 3.71 -10.95
CA GLY A 56 8.89 2.48 -10.24
C GLY A 56 7.96 1.58 -11.06
N HIS A 57 6.86 2.12 -11.58
CA HIS A 57 5.92 1.35 -12.40
C HIS A 57 6.54 0.83 -13.70
N VAL A 58 7.39 1.61 -14.36
CA VAL A 58 8.09 1.17 -15.58
C VAL A 58 9.03 0.00 -15.27
N ILE A 59 9.80 0.07 -14.19
CA ILE A 59 10.70 -1.00 -13.76
C ILE A 59 9.89 -2.25 -13.38
N SER A 60 8.81 -2.09 -12.59
CA SER A 60 7.92 -3.20 -12.22
C SER A 60 7.28 -3.86 -13.44
N PHE A 61 6.87 -3.08 -14.44
CA PHE A 61 6.34 -3.62 -15.69
C PHE A 61 7.40 -4.43 -16.45
N GLY A 62 8.63 -3.91 -16.56
CA GLY A 62 9.74 -4.63 -17.17
C GLY A 62 10.03 -5.96 -16.47
N LEU A 63 10.07 -5.97 -15.14
CA LEU A 63 10.25 -7.18 -14.35
C LEU A 63 9.10 -8.18 -14.55
N ALA A 64 7.85 -7.71 -14.59
CA ALA A 64 6.69 -8.56 -14.84
C ALA A 64 6.77 -9.23 -16.22
N CYS A 65 7.20 -8.50 -17.26
CA CYS A 65 7.44 -9.06 -18.58
C CYS A 65 8.54 -10.14 -18.55
N ILE A 66 9.64 -9.88 -17.84
CA ILE A 66 10.74 -10.86 -17.70
C ILE A 66 10.24 -12.14 -17.04
N PHE A 67 9.50 -12.05 -15.93
CA PHE A 67 8.96 -13.22 -15.25
C PHE A 67 7.96 -13.99 -16.13
N LEU A 68 7.10 -13.29 -16.86
CA LEU A 68 6.15 -13.92 -17.77
C LEU A 68 6.86 -14.66 -18.91
N LEU A 69 7.92 -14.07 -19.49
CA LEU A 69 8.72 -14.71 -20.52
C LEU A 69 9.51 -15.91 -19.98
N LEU A 70 10.08 -15.81 -18.78
CA LEU A 70 10.77 -16.93 -18.14
C LEU A 70 9.81 -18.10 -17.89
N ALA A 71 8.62 -17.83 -17.37
CA ALA A 71 7.59 -18.84 -17.19
C ALA A 71 7.19 -19.49 -18.54
N ALA A 72 7.02 -18.68 -19.59
CA ALA A 72 6.67 -19.18 -20.92
C ALA A 72 7.77 -20.06 -21.55
N VAL A 73 9.05 -19.74 -21.34
CA VAL A 73 10.17 -20.49 -21.93
C VAL A 73 10.50 -21.76 -21.15
N TRP A 74 10.45 -21.69 -19.82
CA TRP A 74 11.01 -22.74 -18.96
C TRP A 74 9.96 -23.60 -18.25
N MET A 75 8.76 -23.07 -18.02
CA MET A 75 7.70 -23.81 -17.33
C MET A 75 6.64 -24.37 -18.28
N TYR A 76 6.48 -23.83 -19.49
CA TYR A 76 5.52 -24.38 -20.45
C TYR A 76 6.08 -25.63 -21.14
N PRO A 77 5.35 -26.77 -21.22
CA PRO A 77 3.97 -27.01 -20.76
C PRO A 77 3.87 -27.74 -19.39
N SER A 78 4.93 -27.76 -18.59
CA SER A 78 4.96 -28.47 -17.31
C SER A 78 3.99 -27.86 -16.27
N PRO A 79 3.08 -28.64 -15.67
CA PRO A 79 2.23 -28.19 -14.57
C PRO A 79 3.03 -28.19 -13.27
N VAL A 80 3.88 -27.18 -13.07
CA VAL A 80 4.66 -27.07 -11.83
C VAL A 80 3.75 -26.54 -10.72
N GLU A 81 3.37 -27.42 -9.77
CA GLU A 81 2.50 -27.08 -8.65
C GLU A 81 3.15 -27.35 -7.27
N GLY A 82 2.88 -26.49 -6.29
CA GLY A 82 3.17 -26.75 -4.88
C GLY A 82 4.61 -26.52 -4.40
N ARG A 83 5.05 -27.27 -3.38
CA ARG A 83 6.36 -27.10 -2.70
C ARG A 83 7.57 -27.43 -3.60
N ALA A 84 7.34 -28.15 -4.71
CA ALA A 84 8.36 -28.54 -5.66
C ALA A 84 8.78 -27.41 -6.61
N VAL A 85 7.95 -26.36 -6.75
CA VAL A 85 8.20 -25.21 -7.66
C VAL A 85 9.57 -24.59 -7.43
N MET A 86 9.96 -24.34 -6.18
CA MET A 86 11.27 -23.75 -5.88
C MET A 86 12.43 -24.69 -6.16
N GLY A 87 12.24 -26.01 -6.00
CA GLY A 87 13.24 -27.01 -6.33
C GLY A 87 13.44 -27.15 -7.83
N GLU A 88 12.35 -27.22 -8.60
CA GLU A 88 12.39 -27.31 -10.06
C GLU A 88 12.97 -26.04 -10.70
N ILE A 89 12.54 -24.87 -10.24
CA ILE A 89 13.15 -23.59 -10.67
C ILE A 89 14.64 -23.58 -10.32
N ALA A 90 15.01 -23.92 -9.08
CA ALA A 90 16.41 -23.96 -8.68
C ALA A 90 17.25 -24.92 -9.53
N THR A 91 16.75 -26.11 -9.86
CA THR A 91 17.44 -27.06 -10.74
C THR A 91 17.60 -26.51 -12.16
N ILE A 92 16.54 -25.92 -12.74
CA ILE A 92 16.59 -25.27 -14.06
C ILE A 92 17.67 -24.19 -14.10
N PHE A 93 17.72 -23.32 -13.09
CA PHE A 93 18.71 -22.25 -12.99
C PHE A 93 20.13 -22.78 -12.73
N THR A 94 20.28 -23.83 -11.92
CA THR A 94 21.59 -24.41 -11.58
C THR A 94 22.20 -25.18 -12.74
N GLU A 95 21.38 -25.96 -13.47
CA GLU A 95 21.84 -26.76 -14.62
C GLU A 95 22.06 -25.91 -15.88
N SER A 96 21.26 -24.86 -16.10
CA SER A 96 21.31 -24.06 -17.35
C SER A 96 22.24 -22.85 -17.27
N LEU A 97 22.38 -22.22 -16.10
CA LEU A 97 23.12 -20.95 -15.94
C LEU A 97 24.35 -21.07 -15.01
N GLY A 98 24.51 -22.21 -14.34
CA GLY A 98 25.70 -22.58 -13.58
C GLY A 98 25.57 -22.48 -12.05
N PRO A 99 26.51 -23.07 -11.28
CA PRO A 99 26.38 -23.27 -9.83
C PRO A 99 26.25 -21.98 -9.01
N GLY A 100 26.82 -20.86 -9.47
CA GLY A 100 26.78 -19.57 -8.77
C GLY A 100 25.44 -18.85 -8.86
N MET A 101 24.59 -19.20 -9.84
CA MET A 101 23.32 -18.50 -10.08
C MET A 101 22.25 -18.82 -9.04
N MET A 102 22.34 -19.99 -8.41
CA MET A 102 21.48 -20.35 -7.28
C MET A 102 21.64 -19.37 -6.11
N SER A 103 22.88 -18.97 -5.80
CA SER A 103 23.15 -17.99 -4.73
C SER A 103 22.57 -16.62 -5.07
N VAL A 104 22.72 -16.16 -6.33
CA VAL A 104 22.14 -14.89 -6.80
C VAL A 104 20.61 -14.92 -6.69
N PHE A 105 19.98 -16.03 -7.11
CA PHE A 105 18.54 -16.21 -7.03
C PHE A 105 18.05 -16.20 -5.57
N MET A 106 18.72 -16.93 -4.66
CA MET A 106 18.35 -16.97 -3.25
C MET A 106 18.48 -15.61 -2.57
N VAL A 107 19.53 -14.84 -2.87
CA VAL A 107 19.69 -13.47 -2.37
C VAL A 107 18.58 -12.56 -2.92
N GLY A 108 18.25 -12.68 -4.20
CA GLY A 108 17.14 -11.94 -4.82
C GLY A 108 15.78 -12.27 -4.22
N ALA A 109 15.48 -13.56 -4.03
CA ALA A 109 14.26 -14.03 -3.41
C ALA A 109 14.14 -13.56 -1.96
N PHE A 110 15.24 -13.61 -1.19
CA PHE A 110 15.31 -13.06 0.16
C PHE A 110 15.04 -11.55 0.15
N ALA A 111 15.71 -10.78 -0.72
CA ALA A 111 15.51 -9.33 -0.79
C ALA A 111 14.05 -8.94 -1.12
N ALA A 112 13.43 -9.64 -2.08
CA ALA A 112 12.04 -9.39 -2.48
C ALA A 112 11.03 -9.72 -1.35
N THR A 113 11.19 -10.87 -0.71
CA THR A 113 10.32 -11.33 0.38
C THR A 113 10.51 -10.50 1.65
N PHE A 114 11.77 -10.20 2.01
CA PHE A 114 12.10 -9.36 3.15
C PHE A 114 11.58 -7.93 2.98
N SER A 115 11.70 -7.34 1.79
CA SER A 115 11.15 -6.01 1.51
C SER A 115 9.64 -5.95 1.75
N THR A 116 8.91 -6.98 1.34
CA THR A 116 7.47 -7.08 1.56
C THR A 116 7.14 -7.21 3.05
N ALA A 117 7.85 -8.08 3.76
CA ALA A 117 7.68 -8.24 5.21
C ALA A 117 7.96 -6.93 5.95
N PHE A 118 9.08 -6.27 5.65
CA PHE A 118 9.47 -5.00 6.26
C PHE A 118 8.40 -3.92 6.07
N ASN A 119 7.92 -3.74 4.83
CA ASN A 119 6.86 -2.78 4.52
C ASN A 119 5.56 -3.09 5.28
N TYR A 120 5.24 -4.35 5.52
CA TYR A 120 4.06 -4.73 6.29
C TYR A 120 4.26 -4.47 7.78
N PHE A 121 5.41 -4.84 8.35
CA PHE A 121 5.73 -4.64 9.76
C PHE A 121 5.84 -3.17 10.18
N ASP A 122 6.13 -2.27 9.26
CA ASP A 122 6.11 -0.81 9.52
C ASP A 122 4.78 -0.17 9.08
N GLY A 123 4.30 -0.49 7.87
CA GLY A 123 3.13 0.16 7.27
C GLY A 123 1.80 -0.20 7.92
N TRP A 124 1.55 -1.48 8.22
CA TRP A 124 0.29 -1.91 8.83
C TRP A 124 0.05 -1.26 10.20
N PRO A 125 1.02 -1.27 11.13
CA PRO A 125 0.89 -0.58 12.41
C PRO A 125 0.63 0.93 12.28
N ARG A 126 1.23 1.61 11.30
CA ARG A 126 0.96 3.05 11.04
C ARG A 126 -0.49 3.28 10.61
N ILE A 127 -1.02 2.42 9.74
CA ILE A 127 -2.42 2.49 9.30
C ILE A 127 -3.36 2.28 10.48
N VAL A 128 -3.11 1.26 11.32
CA VAL A 128 -3.93 0.98 12.50
C VAL A 128 -3.89 2.16 13.49
N GLY A 129 -2.70 2.69 13.79
CA GLY A 129 -2.53 3.88 14.63
C GLY A 129 -3.31 5.08 14.09
N ALA A 130 -3.21 5.35 12.79
CA ALA A 130 -3.94 6.43 12.14
C ALA A 130 -5.46 6.25 12.19
N CYS A 131 -5.97 5.03 12.00
CA CYS A 131 -7.39 4.74 12.13
C CYS A 131 -7.87 4.93 13.58
N CYS A 132 -7.10 4.45 14.56
CA CYS A 132 -7.43 4.60 15.97
C CYS A 132 -7.44 6.07 16.40
N ARG A 133 -6.48 6.89 15.94
CA ARG A 133 -6.47 8.33 16.26
C ARG A 133 -7.68 9.06 15.68
N ASN A 134 -8.18 8.63 14.53
CA ASN A 134 -9.35 9.24 13.91
C ASN A 134 -10.68 8.76 14.53
N LEU A 135 -10.67 7.66 15.29
CA LEU A 135 -11.88 7.08 15.91
C LEU A 135 -11.98 7.38 17.41
N PHE A 136 -10.86 7.49 18.11
CA PHE A 136 -10.81 7.62 19.57
C PHE A 136 -10.11 8.91 20.01
N ARG A 137 -10.82 9.76 20.76
CA ARG A 137 -10.30 11.05 21.26
C ARG A 137 -9.03 10.89 22.09
N GLY A 138 -9.00 9.92 22.99
CA GLY A 138 -7.81 9.67 23.82
C GLY A 138 -6.57 9.27 23.01
N THR A 139 -6.75 8.60 21.86
CA THR A 139 -5.63 8.30 20.94
C THR A 139 -5.25 9.54 20.12
N ALA A 140 -6.21 10.37 19.72
CA ALA A 140 -5.95 11.62 19.02
C ALA A 140 -5.12 12.61 19.84
N GLU A 141 -5.42 12.71 21.15
CA GLU A 141 -4.69 13.55 22.11
C GLU A 141 -3.25 13.08 22.34
N LEU A 142 -2.98 11.79 22.13
CA LEU A 142 -1.68 11.16 22.29
C LEU A 142 -1.18 10.59 20.94
N SER A 143 -1.25 11.42 19.91
CA SER A 143 -0.83 11.10 18.55
C SER A 143 0.66 11.36 18.33
N GLY A 144 1.24 10.68 17.34
CA GLY A 144 2.65 10.79 16.99
C GLY A 144 3.48 9.54 17.32
N LEU A 145 4.52 9.35 16.50
CA LEU A 145 5.47 8.23 16.60
C LEU A 145 6.92 8.71 16.77
N ASP A 146 7.17 10.01 16.60
CA ASP A 146 8.51 10.59 16.63
C ASP A 146 9.08 10.58 18.05
N LEU A 147 10.22 9.91 18.21
CA LEU A 147 10.84 9.66 19.52
C LEU A 147 11.14 10.93 20.31
N ASP A 148 11.44 12.02 19.58
CA ASP A 148 11.79 13.32 20.14
C ASP A 148 10.57 14.10 20.66
N GLU A 149 9.36 13.77 20.17
CA GLU A 149 8.10 14.41 20.56
C GLU A 149 7.33 13.59 21.61
N LEU A 150 7.76 12.35 21.88
CA LEU A 150 7.10 11.44 22.84
C LEU A 150 7.28 11.89 24.29
N THR A 151 6.19 12.31 24.91
CA THR A 151 6.13 12.53 26.36
C THR A 151 5.95 11.23 27.16
N ASP A 152 6.18 11.29 28.48
CA ASP A 152 5.96 10.14 29.39
C ASP A 152 4.52 9.59 29.31
N ALA A 153 3.54 10.46 29.04
CA ALA A 153 2.15 10.07 28.87
C ALA A 153 1.95 9.16 27.65
N HIS A 154 2.60 9.48 26.52
CA HIS A 154 2.55 8.62 25.32
C HIS A 154 3.09 7.22 25.59
N ARG A 155 4.15 7.11 26.40
CA ARG A 155 4.81 5.83 26.69
C ARG A 155 4.04 4.96 27.68
N LYS A 156 3.39 5.57 28.67
CA LYS A 156 2.66 4.84 29.73
C LYS A 156 1.25 4.45 29.34
N THR A 157 0.62 5.18 28.44
CA THR A 157 -0.79 4.98 28.07
C THR A 157 -0.94 3.95 26.96
N PHE A 158 -1.67 2.87 27.20
CA PHE A 158 -1.81 1.77 26.25
C PHE A 158 -2.50 2.17 24.93
N TYR A 159 -3.47 3.09 25.00
CA TYR A 159 -4.22 3.55 23.83
C TYR A 159 -3.54 4.71 23.07
N SER A 160 -2.30 5.08 23.42
CA SER A 160 -1.53 6.05 22.63
C SER A 160 -1.22 5.49 21.23
N GLU A 161 -1.10 6.37 20.23
CA GLU A 161 -0.78 5.94 18.86
C GLU A 161 0.54 5.15 18.83
N TYR A 162 1.52 5.58 19.64
CA TYR A 162 2.81 4.92 19.81
C TYR A 162 2.71 3.49 20.36
N ASN A 163 1.91 3.27 21.41
CA ASN A 163 1.76 1.92 21.97
C ASN A 163 0.88 1.03 21.10
N ILE A 164 -0.16 1.57 20.46
CA ILE A 164 -0.95 0.84 19.45
C ILE A 164 -0.02 0.36 18.33
N TYR A 165 0.82 1.23 17.77
CA TYR A 165 1.81 0.86 16.76
C TYR A 165 2.69 -0.32 17.21
N ARG A 166 3.24 -0.26 18.43
CA ARG A 166 4.09 -1.35 18.97
C ARG A 166 3.34 -2.65 19.21
N VAL A 167 2.14 -2.58 19.77
CA VAL A 167 1.30 -3.75 19.99
C VAL A 167 0.93 -4.40 18.67
N THR A 168 0.59 -3.61 17.65
CA THR A 168 0.27 -4.11 16.31
C THR A 168 1.49 -4.77 15.64
N MET A 169 2.71 -4.23 15.82
CA MET A 169 3.94 -4.90 15.38
C MET A 169 4.12 -6.28 16.05
N ILE A 170 4.02 -6.34 17.37
CA ILE A 170 4.19 -7.58 18.15
C ILE A 170 3.11 -8.60 17.77
N TYR A 171 1.86 -8.15 17.67
CA TYR A 171 0.74 -8.97 17.20
C TYR A 171 1.04 -9.57 15.83
N SER A 172 1.48 -8.74 14.87
CA SER A 172 1.81 -9.19 13.52
C SER A 172 2.92 -10.25 13.53
N LEU A 173 3.91 -10.11 14.41
CA LEU A 173 5.01 -11.08 14.56
C LEU A 173 4.49 -12.41 15.11
N ILE A 174 3.78 -12.37 16.23
CA ILE A 174 3.24 -13.57 16.89
C ILE A 174 2.31 -14.31 15.93
N THR A 175 1.39 -13.59 15.28
CA THR A 175 0.46 -14.18 14.31
C THR A 175 1.18 -14.76 13.11
N SER A 176 2.19 -14.09 12.56
CA SER A 176 2.97 -14.62 11.44
C SER A 176 3.69 -15.91 11.82
N VAL A 177 4.35 -15.96 12.98
CA VAL A 177 5.03 -17.17 13.48
C VAL A 177 4.02 -18.30 13.72
N ALA A 178 2.88 -18.01 14.34
CA ALA A 178 1.84 -19.00 14.59
C ALA A 178 1.26 -19.58 13.29
N ILE A 179 1.03 -18.75 12.27
CA ILE A 179 0.57 -19.19 10.95
C ILE A 179 1.63 -20.07 10.27
N ILE A 180 2.89 -19.65 10.28
CA ILE A 180 3.98 -20.42 9.66
C ILE A 180 4.17 -21.78 10.35
N ALA A 181 4.07 -21.82 11.68
CA ALA A 181 4.25 -23.04 12.46
C ALA A 181 3.03 -23.97 12.42
N GLY A 182 1.82 -23.42 12.29
CA GLY A 182 0.56 -24.16 12.44
C GLY A 182 -0.24 -24.42 11.16
N PHE A 183 0.11 -23.80 10.02
CA PHE A 183 -0.66 -23.91 8.78
C PHE A 183 0.10 -24.60 7.65
N ASP A 184 -0.31 -25.83 7.31
CA ASP A 184 0.43 -26.68 6.37
C ASP A 184 0.31 -26.29 4.88
N ARG A 185 -0.66 -25.43 4.52
CA ARG A 185 -1.00 -25.10 3.12
C ARG A 185 -0.68 -23.64 2.74
N PRO A 186 0.60 -23.23 2.67
CA PRO A 186 0.96 -21.82 2.43
C PRO A 186 0.38 -21.24 1.15
N VAL A 187 0.24 -22.05 0.09
CA VAL A 187 -0.37 -21.62 -1.19
C VAL A 187 -1.82 -21.14 -1.01
N PHE A 188 -2.59 -21.80 -0.15
CA PHE A 188 -3.97 -21.41 0.12
C PHE A 188 -4.05 -20.01 0.75
N LEU A 189 -3.14 -19.68 1.66
CA LEU A 189 -3.08 -18.34 2.26
C LEU A 189 -2.81 -17.26 1.22
N VAL A 190 -1.89 -17.53 0.29
CA VAL A 190 -1.59 -16.60 -0.82
C VAL A 190 -2.83 -16.38 -1.69
N LEU A 191 -3.58 -17.44 -2.00
CA LEU A 191 -4.81 -17.34 -2.78
C LEU A 191 -5.90 -16.56 -2.05
N VAL A 192 -6.12 -16.82 -0.76
CA VAL A 192 -7.08 -16.08 0.06
C VAL A 192 -6.70 -14.61 0.17
N ALA A 193 -5.43 -14.30 0.43
CA ALA A 193 -4.94 -12.93 0.51
C ALA A 193 -5.11 -12.20 -0.83
N SER A 194 -4.82 -12.87 -1.95
CA SER A 194 -4.98 -12.32 -3.30
C SER A 194 -6.45 -12.06 -3.64
N ALA A 195 -7.35 -12.98 -3.25
CA ALA A 195 -8.79 -12.80 -3.42
C ALA A 195 -9.34 -11.63 -2.61
N LEU A 196 -8.92 -11.52 -1.34
CA LEU A 196 -9.28 -10.38 -0.48
C LEU A 196 -8.75 -9.06 -1.06
N ALA A 197 -7.51 -9.04 -1.53
CA ALA A 197 -6.92 -7.87 -2.16
C ALA A 197 -7.69 -7.48 -3.44
N ALA A 198 -8.07 -8.44 -4.28
CA ALA A 198 -8.86 -8.18 -5.49
C ALA A 198 -10.26 -7.61 -5.19
N PHE A 199 -10.84 -7.95 -4.04
CA PHE A 199 -12.10 -7.39 -3.57
C PHE A 199 -11.96 -5.99 -2.96
N VAL A 200 -10.92 -5.76 -2.16
CA VAL A 200 -10.72 -4.48 -1.44
C VAL A 200 -10.11 -3.40 -2.35
N ALA A 201 -9.30 -3.79 -3.35
CA ALA A 201 -8.59 -2.84 -4.21
C ALA A 201 -9.50 -1.84 -4.94
N PRO A 202 -10.63 -2.23 -5.57
CA PRO A 202 -11.55 -1.27 -6.20
C PRO A 202 -12.12 -0.26 -5.21
N VAL A 203 -12.40 -0.68 -3.98
CA VAL A 203 -12.92 0.20 -2.92
C VAL A 203 -11.89 1.25 -2.53
N ILE A 204 -10.65 0.83 -2.23
CA ILE A 204 -9.56 1.74 -1.90
C ILE A 204 -9.26 2.69 -3.08
N PHE A 205 -9.25 2.16 -4.30
CA PHE A 205 -9.00 2.96 -5.50
C PHE A 205 -10.10 4.02 -5.70
N PHE A 206 -11.37 3.66 -5.54
CA PHE A 206 -12.48 4.59 -5.59
C PHE A 206 -12.36 5.69 -4.52
N LEU A 207 -12.11 5.30 -3.26
CA LEU A 207 -11.97 6.26 -2.15
C LEU A 207 -10.82 7.24 -2.39
N ASN A 208 -9.68 6.77 -2.90
CA ASN A 208 -8.55 7.64 -3.25
C ASN A 208 -8.88 8.59 -4.41
N LEU A 209 -9.50 8.09 -5.48
CA LEU A 209 -9.90 8.93 -6.60
C LEU A 209 -10.93 9.98 -6.16
N TYR A 210 -11.92 9.57 -5.39
CA TYR A 210 -12.94 10.44 -4.83
C TYR A 210 -12.33 11.52 -3.92
N TYR A 211 -11.43 11.13 -3.01
CA TYR A 211 -10.71 12.05 -2.13
C TYR A 211 -9.97 13.12 -2.92
N CYS A 212 -9.18 12.73 -3.92
CA CYS A 212 -8.44 13.68 -4.76
C CYS A 212 -9.36 14.66 -5.50
N LEU A 213 -10.55 14.22 -5.92
CA LEU A 213 -11.50 15.05 -6.65
C LEU A 213 -12.31 15.99 -5.74
N LEU A 214 -12.51 15.61 -4.48
CA LEU A 214 -13.26 16.37 -3.48
C LEU A 214 -12.37 17.40 -2.78
N VAL A 215 -11.18 17.01 -2.35
CA VAL A 215 -10.32 17.80 -1.45
C VAL A 215 -9.39 18.75 -2.21
N ILE A 216 -8.98 18.42 -3.43
CA ILE A 216 -8.09 19.29 -4.20
C ILE A 216 -8.94 20.32 -4.98
N PRO A 217 -8.71 21.63 -4.81
CA PRO A 217 -9.44 22.66 -5.55
C PRO A 217 -9.22 22.53 -7.06
N ARG A 218 -10.28 22.73 -7.86
CA ARG A 218 -10.22 22.61 -9.33
C ARG A 218 -9.38 23.72 -9.97
N GLU A 219 -9.25 24.84 -9.28
CA GLU A 219 -8.47 26.01 -9.68
C GLU A 219 -6.97 25.72 -9.64
N ASP A 220 -6.55 24.77 -8.80
CA ASP A 220 -5.15 24.40 -8.63
C ASP A 220 -4.70 23.38 -9.67
N LYS A 221 -4.44 23.86 -10.88
CA LYS A 221 -4.01 23.01 -12.00
C LYS A 221 -2.68 22.26 -11.77
N ALA A 222 -1.87 22.67 -10.79
CA ALA A 222 -0.59 22.02 -10.51
C ALA A 222 -0.78 20.69 -9.76
N PHE A 223 -1.79 20.60 -8.89
CA PHE A 223 -2.07 19.41 -8.08
C PHE A 223 -3.35 18.69 -8.48
N TYR A 224 -4.31 19.39 -9.08
CA TYR A 224 -5.58 18.79 -9.50
C TYR A 224 -5.37 17.80 -10.66
N PRO A 225 -5.98 16.60 -10.60
CA PRO A 225 -5.80 15.58 -11.62
C PRO A 225 -6.28 16.06 -13.00
N SER A 226 -5.45 15.81 -14.02
CA SER A 226 -5.75 16.17 -15.41
C SER A 226 -7.00 15.45 -15.93
N ASN A 227 -7.64 16.00 -16.97
CA ASN A 227 -8.82 15.37 -17.60
C ASN A 227 -8.57 13.92 -18.00
N PHE A 228 -7.38 13.65 -18.56
CA PHE A 228 -6.96 12.31 -18.93
C PHE A 228 -6.85 11.39 -17.70
N ALA A 229 -6.19 11.85 -16.63
CA ALA A 229 -6.04 11.05 -15.40
C ALA A 229 -7.39 10.73 -14.76
N ARG A 230 -8.34 11.68 -14.78
CA ARG A 230 -9.70 11.47 -14.27
C ARG A 230 -10.46 10.44 -15.09
N LEU A 231 -10.49 10.60 -16.42
CA LEU A 231 -11.17 9.68 -17.32
C LEU A 231 -10.58 8.28 -17.24
N PHE A 232 -9.24 8.18 -17.29
CA PHE A 232 -8.53 6.92 -17.19
C PHE A 232 -8.72 6.27 -15.81
N GLY A 233 -8.76 7.06 -14.74
CA GLY A 233 -9.08 6.59 -13.39
C GLY A 233 -10.46 5.97 -13.31
N TRP A 234 -11.50 6.66 -13.77
CA TRP A 234 -12.87 6.11 -13.80
C TRP A 234 -12.99 4.87 -14.68
N PHE A 235 -12.38 4.90 -15.87
CA PHE A 235 -12.34 3.74 -16.75
C PHE A 235 -11.66 2.54 -16.09
N SER A 236 -10.51 2.75 -15.45
CA SER A 236 -9.77 1.71 -14.74
C SER A 236 -10.60 1.13 -13.61
N LEU A 237 -11.28 1.98 -12.82
CA LEU A 237 -12.17 1.53 -11.75
C LEU A 237 -13.26 0.61 -12.30
N ILE A 238 -13.93 1.00 -13.40
CA ILE A 238 -14.98 0.17 -14.03
C ILE A 238 -14.41 -1.18 -14.45
N VAL A 239 -13.27 -1.19 -15.15
CA VAL A 239 -12.62 -2.43 -15.61
C VAL A 239 -12.28 -3.34 -14.44
N PHE A 240 -11.62 -2.81 -13.40
CA PHE A 240 -11.26 -3.61 -12.22
C PHE A 240 -12.48 -4.13 -11.47
N THR A 241 -13.52 -3.31 -11.28
CA THR A 241 -14.76 -3.75 -10.63
C THR A 241 -15.44 -4.87 -11.43
N VAL A 242 -15.54 -4.73 -12.75
CA VAL A 242 -16.14 -5.76 -13.61
C VAL A 242 -15.35 -7.07 -13.56
N LEU A 243 -14.01 -7.01 -13.64
CA LEU A 243 -13.16 -8.19 -13.54
C LEU A 243 -13.29 -8.89 -12.18
N THR A 244 -13.34 -8.12 -11.09
CA THR A 244 -13.58 -8.67 -9.74
C THR A 244 -14.96 -9.34 -9.65
N LEU A 245 -16.01 -8.75 -10.21
CA LEU A 245 -17.35 -9.35 -10.22
C LEU A 245 -17.40 -10.65 -11.05
N ILE A 246 -16.74 -10.67 -12.20
CA ILE A 246 -16.61 -11.88 -13.03
C ILE A 246 -15.90 -12.99 -12.24
N LEU A 247 -14.82 -12.66 -11.54
CA LEU A 247 -14.07 -13.62 -10.74
C LEU A 247 -14.93 -14.16 -9.59
N ILE A 248 -15.65 -13.30 -8.86
CA ILE A 248 -16.58 -13.73 -7.80
C ILE A 248 -17.67 -14.64 -8.38
N TYR A 249 -18.24 -14.28 -9.52
CA TYR A 249 -19.27 -15.09 -10.18
C TYR A 249 -18.73 -16.49 -10.53
N TRP A 250 -17.57 -16.58 -11.18
CA TRP A 250 -17.02 -17.88 -11.60
C TRP A 250 -16.48 -18.72 -10.45
N THR A 251 -15.87 -18.10 -9.44
CA THR A 251 -15.23 -18.83 -8.32
C THR A 251 -16.23 -19.21 -7.24
N ILE A 252 -17.25 -18.39 -6.98
CA ILE A 252 -18.20 -18.60 -5.87
C ILE A 252 -19.59 -18.92 -6.38
N TRP A 253 -20.11 -18.16 -7.36
CA TRP A 253 -21.52 -18.30 -7.75
C TRP A 253 -21.78 -19.59 -8.55
N VAL A 254 -20.99 -19.84 -9.60
CA VAL A 254 -21.18 -21.01 -10.48
C VAL A 254 -21.08 -22.34 -9.71
N PRO A 255 -20.06 -22.59 -8.87
CA PRO A 255 -19.93 -23.88 -8.18
C PRO A 255 -20.99 -24.13 -7.10
N ASN A 256 -21.55 -23.08 -6.50
CA ASN A 256 -22.48 -23.21 -5.37
C ASN A 256 -23.96 -23.03 -5.74
N PHE A 257 -24.26 -22.36 -6.86
CA PHE A 257 -25.63 -21.96 -7.21
C PHE A 257 -26.04 -22.22 -8.66
N ALA A 258 -25.12 -22.62 -9.55
CA ALA A 258 -25.44 -22.93 -10.95
C ALA A 258 -25.51 -24.45 -11.24
N ALA A 259 -25.59 -25.27 -10.19
CA ALA A 259 -25.90 -26.69 -10.26
C ALA A 259 -27.43 -26.93 -10.20
#